data_AF-A0AAP0S8P9-F1
#
_entry.id   AF-A0AAP0S8P9-F1
#
_cell.length_a   1.000
_cell.length_b   1.000
_cell.length_c   1.000
_cell.angle_alpha   90.00
_cell.angle_beta   90.00
_cell.angle_gamma   90.00
#
_symmetry.space_group_name_H-M   'P 1'
#
loop_
_entity.id
_entity.type
_entity.pdbx_description
1 polymer ?
#
loop_
_entity_poly.entity_id
_entity_poly.type
_entity_poly.pdbx_seq_one_letter_code
_entity_poly.pdbx_strand_id
1 'polypeptide(L)'
;MATTFHQWESDPLFSAAEVVQDSADRMESIFRLLLHEQSLVQGNRPDPKLLASIEYHRRDLATTLETAKWQLEDFEKAVSLSAITDKSRMREDVNSRHKQFIVAIRESNNSRGEKLRGPINGIFHEKY
;
A
#
# COMPACT_ATOMS: atom_id res chain seq x y z
N MET A 1 -16.94 -11.76 -23.91
CA MET A 1 -15.83 -10.96 -23.35
C MET A 1 -15.71 -11.24 -21.85
N ALA A 2 -15.29 -12.46 -21.50
CA ALA A 2 -15.08 -12.92 -20.12
C ALA A 2 -13.66 -13.50 -19.93
N THR A 3 -12.76 -13.21 -20.87
CA THR A 3 -11.42 -13.81 -20.95
C THR A 3 -10.44 -13.19 -19.96
N THR A 4 -10.70 -11.97 -19.49
CA THR A 4 -9.86 -11.29 -18.50
C THR A 4 -10.01 -11.85 -17.10
N PHE A 5 -11.23 -12.23 -16.66
CA PHE A 5 -11.48 -12.70 -15.29
C PHE A 5 -10.88 -14.10 -15.04
N HIS A 6 -11.08 -15.05 -15.96
CA HIS A 6 -10.44 -16.38 -15.89
C HIS A 6 -8.91 -16.34 -15.95
N GLN A 7 -8.33 -15.24 -16.47
CA GLN A 7 -6.88 -15.07 -16.58
C GLN A 7 -6.20 -14.76 -15.24
N TRP A 8 -6.95 -14.32 -14.22
CA TRP A 8 -6.46 -14.15 -12.85
C TRP A 8 -6.66 -15.44 -12.04
N GLU A 9 -7.75 -16.16 -12.28
CA GLU A 9 -8.05 -17.45 -11.62
C GLU A 9 -6.99 -18.53 -11.94
N SER A 10 -6.36 -18.45 -13.12
CA SER A 10 -5.28 -19.36 -13.54
C SER A 10 -3.88 -18.87 -13.14
N ASP A 11 -3.76 -17.74 -12.45
CA ASP A 11 -2.48 -17.14 -12.11
C ASP A 11 -1.98 -17.65 -10.75
N PRO A 12 -0.88 -18.43 -10.71
CA PRO A 12 -0.34 -18.97 -9.46
C PRO A 12 0.16 -17.87 -8.50
N LEU A 13 0.37 -16.65 -8.99
CA LEU A 13 0.80 -15.51 -8.17
C LEU A 13 -0.39 -14.66 -7.70
N PHE A 14 -1.62 -14.97 -8.09
CA PHE A 14 -2.81 -14.22 -7.70
C PHE A 14 -2.95 -14.05 -6.20
N SER A 15 -2.84 -15.16 -5.44
CA SER A 15 -2.97 -15.14 -3.98
C SER A 15 -1.87 -14.28 -3.33
N ALA A 16 -0.67 -14.24 -3.90
CA ALA A 16 0.39 -13.38 -3.38
C ALA A 16 0.11 -11.89 -3.70
N ALA A 17 -0.41 -11.59 -4.88
CA ALA A 17 -0.84 -10.23 -5.24
C ALA A 17 -1.98 -9.73 -4.36
N GLU A 18 -2.95 -10.60 -4.04
CA GLU A 18 -4.08 -10.28 -3.16
C GLU A 18 -3.61 -9.89 -1.75
N VAL A 19 -2.64 -10.62 -1.18
CA VAL A 19 -2.06 -10.31 0.14
C VAL A 19 -1.35 -8.94 0.15
N VAL A 20 -0.62 -8.63 -0.93
CA VAL A 20 0.03 -7.31 -1.11
C VAL A 20 -1.02 -6.20 -1.21
N GLN A 21 -2.11 -6.44 -1.94
CA GLN A 21 -3.19 -5.48 -2.11
C GLN A 21 -3.96 -5.26 -0.80
N ASP A 22 -4.33 -6.31 -0.08
CA ASP A 22 -5.01 -6.21 1.22
C ASP A 22 -4.18 -5.41 2.23
N SER A 23 -2.87 -5.62 2.25
CA SER A 23 -1.96 -4.87 3.11
C SER A 23 -1.88 -3.39 2.70
N ALA A 24 -1.93 -3.09 1.40
CA ALA A 24 -2.00 -1.71 0.90
C ALA A 24 -3.34 -1.03 1.23
N ASP A 25 -4.46 -1.75 1.15
CA ASP A 25 -5.79 -1.24 1.49
C ASP A 25 -5.93 -1.01 3.01
N ARG A 26 -5.39 -1.92 3.83
CA ARG A 26 -5.30 -1.76 5.29
C ARG A 26 -4.48 -0.52 5.65
N MET A 27 -3.35 -0.33 4.99
CA MET A 27 -2.50 0.85 5.15
C MET A 27 -3.25 2.14 4.79
N GLU A 28 -3.99 2.18 3.67
CA GLU A 28 -4.80 3.32 3.26
C GLU A 28 -5.89 3.66 4.30
N SER A 29 -6.54 2.65 4.84
CA SER A 29 -7.55 2.81 5.89
C SER A 29 -6.97 3.46 7.15
N ILE A 30 -5.85 2.93 7.67
CA ILE A 30 -5.17 3.49 8.85
C ILE A 30 -4.67 4.91 8.58
N PHE A 31 -4.16 5.17 7.38
CA PHE A 31 -3.68 6.50 6.99
C PHE A 31 -4.80 7.55 6.99
N ARG A 32 -5.97 7.22 6.42
CA ARG A 32 -7.15 8.10 6.44
C ARG A 32 -7.65 8.35 7.85
N LEU A 33 -7.70 7.31 8.68
CA LEU A 33 -8.08 7.43 10.09
C LEU A 33 -7.13 8.37 10.84
N LEU A 34 -5.82 8.20 10.64
CA LEU A 34 -4.80 9.03 11.26
C LEU A 34 -4.92 10.50 10.85
N LEU A 35 -5.15 10.79 9.56
CA LEU A 35 -5.37 12.17 9.08
C LEU A 35 -6.63 12.79 9.72
N HIS A 36 -7.70 12.01 9.83
CA HIS A 36 -8.92 12.45 10.48
C HIS A 36 -8.67 12.76 11.96
N GLU A 37 -8.03 11.87 12.71
CA GLU A 37 -7.71 12.09 14.12
C GLU A 37 -6.79 13.30 14.32
N GLN A 38 -5.79 13.50 13.47
CA GLN A 38 -4.94 14.70 13.50
C GLN A 38 -5.76 15.98 13.25
N SER A 39 -6.75 15.94 12.36
CA SER A 39 -7.64 17.09 12.11
C SER A 39 -8.53 17.45 13.30
N LEU A 40 -8.82 16.47 14.17
CA LEU A 40 -9.59 16.67 15.41
C LEU A 40 -8.75 17.26 16.54
N VAL A 41 -7.43 17.31 16.40
CA VAL A 41 -6.53 17.99 17.34
C VAL A 41 -6.72 19.50 17.18
N GLN A 42 -7.77 20.04 17.78
CA GLN A 42 -8.07 21.47 17.80
C GLN A 42 -7.99 22.02 19.24
N GLY A 43 -7.28 23.15 19.40
CA GLY A 43 -7.21 23.92 20.65
C GLY A 43 -5.94 23.70 21.49
N ASN A 44 -5.81 24.50 22.57
CA ASN A 44 -4.62 24.57 23.42
C ASN A 44 -4.37 23.33 24.30
N ARG A 45 -5.31 22.37 24.35
CA ARG A 45 -5.21 21.18 25.20
C ARG A 45 -5.90 19.96 24.56
N PRO A 46 -5.20 19.21 23.70
CA PRO A 46 -5.76 18.02 23.08
C PRO A 46 -6.07 16.92 24.11
N ASP A 47 -7.11 16.13 23.83
CA ASP A 47 -7.48 14.98 24.66
C ASP A 47 -6.31 13.96 24.69
N PRO A 48 -5.78 13.61 25.88
CA PRO A 48 -4.75 12.59 26.01
C PRO A 48 -5.10 11.24 25.35
N LYS A 49 -6.40 10.87 25.30
CA LYS A 49 -6.84 9.65 24.62
C LYS A 49 -6.71 9.76 23.11
N LEU A 50 -7.04 10.91 22.53
CA LEU A 50 -6.88 11.19 21.10
C LEU A 50 -5.40 11.15 20.71
N LEU A 51 -4.53 11.76 21.51
CA LEU A 51 -3.07 11.71 21.29
C LEU A 51 -2.52 10.28 21.35
N ALA A 52 -2.98 9.46 22.31
CA ALA A 52 -2.60 8.07 22.41
C ALA A 52 -3.09 7.25 21.19
N SER A 53 -4.29 7.54 20.69
CA SER A 53 -4.85 6.92 19.48
C SER A 53 -4.04 7.25 18.23
N ILE A 54 -3.69 8.54 18.05
CA ILE A 54 -2.84 9.01 16.94
C ILE A 54 -1.49 8.28 16.97
N GLU A 55 -0.83 8.21 18.13
CA GLU A 55 0.45 7.53 18.25
C GLU A 55 0.34 6.01 18.02
N TYR A 56 -0.76 5.39 18.44
CA TYR A 56 -1.05 3.99 18.13
C TYR A 56 -1.21 3.76 16.63
N HIS A 57 -2.06 4.54 15.95
CA HIS A 57 -2.28 4.43 14.51
C HIS A 57 -1.03 4.76 13.70
N ARG A 58 -0.17 5.68 14.15
CA ARG A 58 1.15 5.90 13.52
C ARG A 58 2.04 4.66 13.56
N ARG A 59 2.07 3.96 14.70
CA ARG A 59 2.86 2.73 14.87
C ARG A 59 2.29 1.56 14.08
N ASP A 60 0.96 1.40 14.06
CA ASP A 60 0.29 0.37 13.25
C ASP A 60 0.49 0.64 11.76
N LEU A 61 0.41 1.91 11.34
CA LEU A 61 0.69 2.31 9.96
C LEU A 61 2.15 2.03 9.56
N ALA A 62 3.11 2.36 10.42
CA ALA A 62 4.53 2.06 10.17
C ALA A 62 4.76 0.55 10.05
N THR A 63 4.19 -0.25 10.95
CA THR A 63 4.28 -1.71 10.89
C THR A 63 3.66 -2.25 9.60
N THR A 64 2.47 -1.78 9.25
CA THR A 64 1.76 -2.22 8.04
C THR A 64 2.52 -1.82 6.77
N LEU A 65 3.12 -0.63 6.74
CA LEU A 65 3.97 -0.16 5.64
C LEU A 65 5.18 -1.07 5.44
N GLU A 66 5.88 -1.42 6.51
CA GLU A 66 7.04 -2.32 6.43
C GLU A 66 6.64 -3.73 5.99
N THR A 67 5.51 -4.25 6.49
CA THR A 67 4.94 -5.52 6.04
C THR A 67 4.60 -5.49 4.54
N ALA A 68 3.90 -4.45 4.09
CA ALA A 68 3.51 -4.32 2.69
C ALA A 68 4.73 -4.19 1.76
N LYS A 69 5.79 -3.48 2.19
CA LYS A 69 7.06 -3.41 1.45
C LYS A 69 7.70 -4.79 1.33
N TRP A 70 7.83 -5.52 2.43
CA TRP A 70 8.44 -6.85 2.42
C TRP A 70 7.65 -7.82 1.54
N GLN A 71 6.32 -7.83 1.64
CA GLN A 71 5.46 -8.67 0.79
C GLN A 71 5.60 -8.29 -0.70
N LEU A 72 5.73 -7.00 -1.01
CA LEU A 72 5.94 -6.51 -2.36
C LEU A 72 7.30 -6.97 -2.93
N GLU A 73 8.36 -6.94 -2.12
CA GLU A 73 9.69 -7.43 -2.50
C GLU A 73 9.70 -8.95 -2.74
N ASP A 74 8.97 -9.71 -1.92
CA ASP A 74 8.81 -11.15 -2.10
C ASP A 74 8.01 -11.48 -3.38
N PHE A 75 6.93 -10.73 -3.61
CA PHE A 75 6.14 -10.83 -4.84
C PHE A 75 6.97 -10.52 -6.10
N GLU A 76 7.79 -9.47 -6.06
CA GLU A 76 8.70 -9.11 -7.16
C GLU A 76 9.69 -10.23 -7.49
N LYS A 77 10.22 -10.93 -6.47
CA LYS A 77 11.08 -12.11 -6.67
C LYS A 77 10.30 -13.26 -7.32
N ALA A 78 9.08 -13.54 -6.86
CA ALA A 78 8.25 -14.60 -7.42
C ALA A 78 7.90 -14.34 -8.89
N VAL A 79 7.56 -13.09 -9.25
CA VAL A 79 7.33 -12.66 -10.63
C VAL A 79 8.58 -12.82 -11.49
N SER A 80 9.76 -12.48 -10.96
CA SER A 80 11.04 -12.63 -11.65
C SER A 80 11.37 -14.10 -11.94
N LEU A 81 11.18 -15.00 -10.96
CA LEU A 81 11.37 -16.44 -11.13
C LEU A 81 10.37 -17.04 -12.15
N SER A 82 9.12 -16.59 -12.11
CA SER A 82 8.08 -16.96 -13.08
C SER A 82 8.49 -16.58 -14.51
N ALA A 83 9.05 -15.38 -14.71
CA ALA A 83 9.50 -14.90 -16.02
C ALA A 83 10.72 -15.66 -16.58
N ILE A 84 11.60 -16.18 -15.71
CA ILE A 84 12.76 -16.97 -16.13
C ILE A 84 12.34 -18.39 -16.55
N THR A 85 11.39 -18.97 -15.83
CA THR A 85 11.00 -20.39 -15.96
C THR A 85 10.07 -20.64 -17.16
N ASP A 86 9.22 -19.68 -17.52
CA ASP A 86 8.25 -19.82 -18.60
C ASP A 86 8.19 -18.55 -19.45
N LYS A 87 8.74 -18.65 -20.67
CA LYS A 87 8.81 -17.56 -21.66
C LYS A 87 7.68 -17.60 -22.69
N SER A 88 6.59 -18.32 -22.42
CA SER A 88 5.46 -18.31 -23.35
C SER A 88 4.85 -16.90 -23.45
N ARG A 89 4.37 -16.53 -24.64
CA ARG A 89 3.78 -15.20 -24.90
C ARG A 89 2.62 -14.87 -23.96
N MET A 90 1.84 -15.87 -23.54
CA MET A 90 0.76 -15.68 -22.55
C MET A 90 1.28 -15.35 -21.14
N ARG A 91 2.42 -15.94 -20.74
CA ARG A 91 3.08 -15.67 -19.45
C ARG A 91 3.78 -14.31 -19.45
N GLU A 92 4.25 -13.85 -20.61
CA GLU A 92 4.85 -12.52 -20.78
C GLU A 92 3.83 -11.39 -20.53
N ASP A 93 2.60 -11.53 -21.02
CA ASP A 93 1.49 -10.60 -20.73
C ASP A 93 1.13 -10.58 -19.24
N VAL A 94 1.11 -11.75 -18.58
CA VAL A 94 0.89 -11.88 -17.13
C VAL A 94 1.99 -11.19 -16.33
N ASN A 95 3.25 -11.48 -16.65
CA ASN A 95 4.40 -10.87 -15.98
C ASN A 95 4.44 -9.35 -16.16
N SER A 96 4.03 -8.84 -17.32
CA SER A 96 3.94 -7.40 -17.58
C SER A 96 2.90 -6.72 -16.68
N ARG A 97 1.74 -7.36 -16.48
CA ARG A 97 0.71 -6.87 -15.54
C ARG A 97 1.21 -6.88 -14.09
N HIS A 98 1.91 -7.93 -13.67
CA HIS A 98 2.50 -7.98 -12.33
C HIS A 98 3.56 -6.89 -12.10
N LYS A 99 4.38 -6.58 -13.11
CA LYS A 99 5.34 -5.46 -13.02
C LYS A 99 4.62 -4.11 -12.88
N GLN A 100 3.53 -3.90 -13.62
CA GLN A 100 2.71 -2.69 -13.48
C GLN A 100 2.08 -2.60 -12.08
N PHE A 101 1.57 -3.72 -11.55
CA PHE A 101 1.07 -3.80 -10.18
C PHE A 101 2.16 -3.43 -9.16
N ILE A 102 3.37 -3.97 -9.31
CA ILE A 102 4.49 -3.69 -8.39
C ILE A 102 4.82 -2.19 -8.38
N VAL A 103 4.93 -1.57 -9.56
CA VAL A 103 5.18 -0.13 -9.68
C VAL A 103 4.06 0.66 -9.02
N ALA A 104 2.80 0.32 -9.29
CA ALA A 104 1.66 1.02 -8.72
C ALA A 104 1.66 0.98 -7.18
N ILE A 105 1.87 -0.19 -6.56
CA ILE A 105 1.93 -0.33 -5.10
C ILE A 105 3.14 0.40 -4.51
N ARG A 106 4.30 0.34 -5.18
CA ARG A 106 5.52 1.04 -4.74
C ARG A 106 5.33 2.56 -4.69
N GLU A 107 4.77 3.14 -5.74
CA GLU A 107 4.45 4.58 -5.80
C GLU A 107 3.41 4.97 -4.72
N SER A 108 2.41 4.11 -4.53
CA SER A 108 1.42 4.21 -3.45
C SER A 108 2.09 4.27 -2.07
N ASN A 109 3.02 3.36 -1.79
CA ASN A 109 3.71 3.28 -0.49
C ASN A 109 4.66 4.48 -0.28
N ASN A 110 5.39 4.89 -1.33
CA ASN A 110 6.34 6.00 -1.28
C ASN A 110 5.65 7.34 -0.99
N SER A 111 4.62 7.68 -1.76
CA SER A 111 3.86 8.92 -1.58
C SER A 111 3.28 9.06 -0.15
N ARG A 112 2.84 7.94 0.45
CA ARG A 112 2.38 7.92 1.85
C ARG A 112 3.53 8.02 2.86
N GLY A 113 4.64 7.33 2.61
CA GLY A 113 5.85 7.42 3.43
C GLY A 113 6.41 8.83 3.49
N GLU A 114 6.39 9.57 2.38
CA GLU A 114 6.79 10.98 2.33
C GLU A 114 5.84 11.87 3.13
N LYS A 115 4.52 11.64 3.02
CA LYS A 115 3.50 12.39 3.76
C LYS A 115 3.56 12.17 5.27
N LEU A 116 4.12 11.04 5.73
CA LEU A 116 4.42 10.77 7.13
C LEU A 116 5.74 11.40 7.62
N ARG A 117 6.69 11.67 6.72
CA ARG A 117 7.97 12.35 7.04
C ARG A 117 7.88 13.87 7.05
N GLY A 118 6.88 14.46 6.38
CA GLY A 118 6.66 15.90 6.38
C GLY A 118 6.20 16.46 7.74
N PRO A 119 6.44 17.75 8.03
CA PRO A 119 5.90 18.40 9.22
C PRO A 119 4.36 18.40 9.18
N ILE A 120 3.75 18.01 10.29
CA ILE A 120 2.28 17.84 10.49
C ILE A 120 1.49 19.11 10.10
N ASN A 121 2.14 20.28 10.10
CA ASN A 121 1.54 21.58 9.77
C ASN A 121 1.36 21.84 8.25
N GLY A 122 1.94 21.03 7.36
CA GLY A 122 1.91 21.30 5.91
C GLY A 122 0.68 20.79 5.16
N ILE A 123 -0.15 19.94 5.77
CA ILE A 123 -1.27 19.28 5.06
C ILE A 123 -2.55 20.15 5.02
N PHE A 124 -2.59 21.28 5.75
CA PHE A 124 -3.79 22.11 5.89
C PHE A 124 -3.72 23.50 5.25
N HIS A 125 -2.65 23.85 4.53
CA HIS A 125 -2.53 25.17 3.89
C HIS A 125 -2.55 25.09 2.36
N GLU A 126 -3.64 24.62 1.79
CA GLU A 126 -3.96 24.89 0.38
C GLU A 126 -5.47 25.12 0.20
N LYS A 127 -5.99 26.16 0.86
CA LYS A 127 -7.18 26.91 0.44
C LYS A 127 -7.18 28.30 1.10
N TYR A 128 -6.45 29.24 0.52
CA TYR A 128 -6.82 30.66 0.44
C TYR A 128 -6.19 31.25 -0.81
#